data_AF-A0A3C0TRR9-F1
#
_entry.id   AF-A0A3C0TRR9-F1
#
_cell.length_a   1.000
_cell.length_b   1.000
_cell.length_c   1.000
_cell.angle_alpha   90.00
_cell.angle_beta   90.00
_cell.angle_gamma   90.00
#
_symmetry.space_group_name_H-M   'P 1'
#
loop_
_entity.id
_entity.type
_entity.pdbx_description
1 polymer ?
#
loop_
_entity_poly.entity_id
_entity_poly.type
_entity_poly.pdbx_seq_one_letter_code
_entity_poly.pdbx_strand_id
1 'polypeptide(L)'
;MILGFKHGDRLEGVPAFARWMAQASAECLQDRPLIVPAPLHRKRLFRRRYNQSALLALALGRLTGAEVSTDALRRVRNTPPQGGLNRAARERNLRGAIEIRQRRKSLVQGRNILLVDDVLT
;
A
#
# COMPACT_ATOMS: atom_id res chain seq x y z
N MET A 1 17.71 -7.46 19.05
CA MET A 1 16.32 -7.14 19.43
C MET A 1 15.95 -5.79 18.81
N ILE A 2 15.35 -5.80 17.61
CA ILE A 2 15.14 -4.60 16.77
C ILE A 2 13.85 -3.89 17.24
N LEU A 3 13.97 -3.04 18.26
CA LEU A 3 12.86 -2.28 18.84
C LEU A 3 12.78 -0.82 18.33
N GLY A 4 13.52 -0.47 17.28
CA GLY A 4 13.61 0.89 16.75
C GLY A 4 12.83 1.17 15.46
N PHE A 5 11.82 0.37 15.11
CA PHE A 5 11.14 0.46 13.79
C PHE A 5 9.97 1.44 13.70
N LYS A 6 9.68 2.24 14.75
CA LYS A 6 8.42 2.99 14.81
C LYS A 6 8.48 4.51 14.69
N HIS A 7 9.64 5.16 14.74
CA HIS A 7 9.71 6.62 14.69
C HIS A 7 11.00 7.11 14.02
N GLY A 8 10.87 7.82 12.90
CA GLY A 8 11.93 8.61 12.28
C GLY A 8 12.40 8.07 10.92
N ASP A 9 11.79 8.56 9.83
CA ASP A 9 12.41 8.95 8.56
C ASP A 9 13.47 8.04 7.89
N ARG A 10 13.58 6.76 8.26
CA ARG A 10 14.49 5.80 7.59
C ARG A 10 13.84 5.23 6.33
N LEU A 11 13.81 6.06 5.28
CA LEU A 11 13.55 5.65 3.90
C LEU A 11 14.67 4.77 3.32
N GLU A 12 15.80 4.67 4.03
CA GLU A 12 17.00 3.91 3.64
C GLU A 12 16.72 2.43 3.35
N GLY A 13 15.71 1.84 4.01
CA GLY A 13 15.32 0.45 3.78
C GLY A 13 14.46 0.23 2.53
N VAL A 14 13.89 1.28 1.94
CA VAL A 14 12.93 1.16 0.82
C VAL A 14 13.52 0.41 -0.38
N PRO A 15 14.77 0.69 -0.84
CA PRO A 15 15.35 -0.08 -1.95
C PRO A 15 15.55 -1.57 -1.62
N ALA A 16 15.94 -1.90 -0.38
CA ALA A 16 16.12 -3.28 0.03
C ALA A 16 14.77 -4.02 0.10
N PHE A 17 13.76 -3.42 0.72
CA PHE A 17 12.41 -3.97 0.79
C PHE A 17 11.79 -4.13 -0.59
N ALA A 18 11.93 -3.15 -1.48
CA ALA A 18 11.40 -3.23 -2.84
C ALA A 18 12.03 -4.40 -3.62
N ARG A 19 13.33 -4.68 -3.44
CA ARG A 19 13.98 -5.86 -4.03
C ARG A 19 13.42 -7.17 -3.49
N TRP A 20 13.26 -7.29 -2.16
CA TRP A 20 12.65 -8.49 -1.57
C TRP A 20 11.21 -8.68 -2.01
N MET A 21 10.43 -7.60 -2.11
CA MET A 21 9.07 -7.64 -2.64
C MET A 21 9.07 -8.09 -4.11
N ALA A 22 9.97 -7.56 -4.94
CA ALA A 22 10.07 -7.96 -6.34
C ALA A 22 10.39 -9.46 -6.50
N GLN A 23 11.28 -9.99 -5.66
CA GLN A 23 11.61 -11.42 -5.64
C GLN A 23 10.43 -12.27 -5.17
N ALA A 24 9.80 -11.89 -4.06
CA ALA A 24 8.68 -12.65 -3.47
C ALA A 24 7.39 -12.57 -4.30
N SER A 25 7.23 -11.55 -5.14
CA SER A 25 6.07 -11.34 -6.02
C SER A 25 6.42 -11.49 -7.51
N ALA A 26 7.51 -12.19 -7.82
CA ALA A 26 8.01 -12.33 -9.19
C ALA A 26 6.93 -12.81 -10.17
N GLU A 27 6.13 -13.82 -9.78
CA GLU A 27 5.01 -14.33 -10.58
C GLU A 27 3.93 -13.26 -10.82
N CYS A 28 3.53 -12.54 -9.77
CA CYS A 28 2.53 -11.47 -9.88
C CYS A 28 3.01 -10.29 -10.74
N LEU A 29 4.32 -10.11 -10.87
CA LEU A 29 4.94 -9.01 -11.61
C LEU A 29 5.17 -9.32 -13.10
N GLN A 30 5.04 -10.58 -13.53
CA GLN A 30 5.32 -11.01 -14.92
C GLN A 30 4.49 -10.23 -15.95
N ASP A 31 3.21 -9.98 -15.66
CA ASP A 31 2.29 -9.28 -16.56
C ASP A 31 2.27 -7.76 -16.36
N ARG A 32 3.26 -7.20 -15.66
CA ARG A 32 3.35 -5.76 -15.35
C ARG A 32 2.03 -5.18 -14.82
N PRO A 33 1.56 -5.69 -13.66
CA PRO A 33 0.30 -5.24 -13.08
C PRO A 33 0.33 -3.74 -12.75
N LEU A 34 -0.84 -3.14 -12.60
CA LEU A 34 -0.94 -1.82 -12.00
C LEU A 34 -0.65 -1.93 -10.50
N ILE A 35 0.45 -1.34 -10.04
CA ILE A 35 0.81 -1.31 -8.62
C ILE A 35 0.02 -0.19 -7.93
N VAL A 36 -0.69 -0.55 -6.86
CA VAL A 36 -1.54 0.39 -6.11
C VAL A 36 -1.25 0.26 -4.61
N PRO A 37 -0.78 1.31 -3.93
CA PRO A 37 -0.56 1.26 -2.50
C PRO A 37 -1.88 1.35 -1.72
N ALA A 38 -1.93 0.68 -0.58
CA ALA A 38 -3.03 0.82 0.37
C ALA A 38 -3.16 2.29 0.82
N PRO A 39 -4.38 2.85 0.84
CA PRO A 39 -4.57 4.25 1.22
C PRO A 39 -4.45 4.41 2.74
N LEU A 40 -3.48 5.22 3.17
CA LEU A 40 -3.44 5.68 4.57
C LEU A 40 -4.58 6.67 4.86
N HIS A 41 -5.08 6.63 6.09
CA HIS A 41 -6.02 7.64 6.57
C HIS A 41 -5.33 9.01 6.63
N ARG A 42 -6.02 10.08 6.19
CA ARG A 42 -5.49 11.46 6.14
C ARG A 42 -4.84 11.89 7.46
N LYS A 43 -5.46 11.61 8.61
CA LYS A 43 -4.90 11.92 9.95
C LYS A 43 -3.56 11.19 10.23
N ARG A 44 -3.39 9.95 9.73
CA ARG A 44 -2.11 9.21 9.86
C ARG A 44 -1.05 9.76 8.89
N LEU A 45 -1.47 10.15 7.67
CA LEU A 45 -0.59 10.81 6.70
C LEU A 45 -0.04 12.14 7.25
N PHE A 46 -0.90 12.97 7.86
CA PHE A 46 -0.49 14.21 8.51
C PHE A 46 0.51 14.01 9.65
N ARG A 47 0.37 12.93 10.45
CA ARG A 47 1.31 12.62 11.55
C ARG A 47 2.64 12.02 11.09
N ARG A 48 2.67 11.31 9.94
CA ARG A 48 3.86 10.58 9.46
C ARG A 48 4.51 11.18 8.21
N ARG A 49 3.99 12.30 7.69
CA ARG A 49 4.47 13.06 6.50
C ARG A 49 4.43 12.31 5.17
N TYR A 50 4.49 10.97 5.15
CA TYR A 50 4.49 10.14 3.94
C TYR A 50 3.66 8.85 4.10
N ASN A 51 3.19 8.32 2.97
CA ASN A 51 2.59 6.99 2.87
C ASN A 51 3.70 5.98 2.55
N GLN A 52 4.09 5.14 3.52
CA GLN A 52 5.18 4.17 3.37
C GLN A 52 4.87 3.15 2.28
N SER A 53 3.63 2.66 2.22
CA SER A 53 3.15 1.77 1.15
C SER A 53 3.29 2.42 -0.22
N ALA A 54 3.05 3.74 -0.34
CA ALA A 54 3.24 4.46 -1.60
C ALA A 54 4.71 4.58 -1.99
N LEU A 55 5.61 4.77 -1.03
CA LEU A 55 7.05 4.82 -1.29
C LEU A 55 7.59 3.46 -1.75
N LEU A 56 7.13 2.38 -1.11
CA LEU A 56 7.44 1.00 -1.54
C LEU A 56 6.87 0.70 -2.93
N ALA A 57 5.62 1.09 -3.20
CA ALA A 57 5.00 0.92 -4.51
C ALA A 57 5.77 1.64 -5.62
N LEU A 58 6.20 2.89 -5.37
CA LEU A 58 7.01 3.65 -6.33
C LEU A 58 8.38 3.03 -6.55
N ALA A 59 9.05 2.56 -5.49
CA ALA A 59 10.32 1.87 -5.60
C ALA A 59 10.18 0.55 -6.38
N LEU A 60 9.11 -0.20 -6.13
CA LEU A 60 8.81 -1.44 -6.83
C LEU A 60 8.57 -1.18 -8.33
N GLY A 61 7.73 -0.20 -8.69
CA GLY A 61 7.51 0.15 -10.09
C GLY A 61 8.76 0.63 -10.82
N ARG A 62 9.65 1.36 -10.15
CA ARG A 62 10.97 1.73 -10.71
C ARG A 62 11.86 0.52 -10.98
N LEU A 63 11.82 -0.49 -10.11
CA LEU A 63 12.62 -1.71 -10.26
C LEU A 63 12.07 -2.64 -11.34
N THR A 64 10.74 -2.72 -11.49
CA THR A 64 10.09 -3.72 -12.35
C THR A 64 9.61 -3.13 -13.69
N GLY A 65 9.57 -1.81 -13.81
CA GLY A 65 8.96 -1.11 -14.97
C GLY A 65 7.43 -1.14 -14.97
N ALA A 66 6.79 -1.63 -13.90
CA ALA A 66 5.35 -1.68 -13.77
C ALA A 66 4.74 -0.28 -13.51
N GLU A 67 3.54 -0.05 -14.02
CA GLU A 67 2.80 1.20 -13.80
C GLU A 67 2.37 1.33 -12.33
N VAL A 68 2.50 2.52 -11.74
CA VAL A 68 2.13 2.77 -10.33
C VAL A 68 1.08 3.86 -10.24
N SER A 69 -0.02 3.60 -9.54
CA SER A 69 -1.03 4.61 -9.22
C SER A 69 -1.17 4.80 -7.72
N THR A 70 -0.51 5.84 -7.19
CA THR A 70 -0.56 6.18 -5.76
C THR A 70 -1.87 6.85 -5.32
N ASP A 71 -2.72 7.24 -6.27
CA ASP A 71 -3.99 7.91 -6.02
C ASP A 71 -5.21 7.15 -6.56
N ALA A 72 -5.05 5.90 -7.03
CA ALA A 72 -6.16 5.05 -7.45
C ALA A 72 -7.18 4.81 -6.33
N LEU A 73 -6.69 4.56 -5.11
CA LEU A 73 -7.53 4.33 -3.95
C LEU A 73 -7.61 5.57 -3.06
N ARG A 74 -8.76 5.73 -2.40
CA ARG A 74 -8.95 6.68 -1.31
C ARG A 74 -9.62 5.99 -0.14
N ARG A 75 -9.26 6.41 1.06
CA ARG A 75 -9.94 6.00 2.29
C ARG A 75 -10.99 7.04 2.64
N VAL A 76 -12.26 6.64 2.63
CA VAL A 76 -13.42 7.54 2.83
C VAL A 76 -13.89 7.59 4.28
N ARG A 77 -13.57 6.56 5.08
CA ARG A 77 -13.96 6.46 6.49
C ARG A 77 -12.75 6.31 7.41
N ASN A 78 -12.82 6.95 8.58
CA ASN A 78 -11.95 6.65 9.71
C ASN A 78 -12.30 5.27 10.27
N THR A 79 -11.35 4.34 10.25
CA THR A 79 -11.51 3.03 10.88
C THR A 79 -10.64 2.95 12.12
N PRO A 80 -11.10 2.30 13.21
CA PRO A 80 -10.25 1.89 14.32
C PRO A 80 -8.98 1.17 13.82
N PRO A 81 -7.86 1.24 14.59
CA PRO A 81 -6.69 0.42 14.33
C PRO A 81 -7.07 -1.06 14.19
N GLN A 82 -6.42 -1.78 13.26
CA GLN A 82 -6.68 -3.20 13.05
C GLN A 82 -5.97 -4.12 14.07
N GLY A 83 -5.07 -3.56 14.89
CA GLY A 83 -4.36 -4.32 15.92
C GLY A 83 -5.33 -4.90 16.93
N GLY A 84 -5.22 -6.21 17.20
CA GLY A 84 -6.10 -6.94 18.10
C GLY A 84 -7.46 -7.34 17.51
N LEU A 85 -7.76 -6.98 16.25
CA LEU A 85 -8.99 -7.43 15.57
C LEU A 85 -8.80 -8.81 14.94
N ASN A 86 -9.77 -9.70 15.15
CA ASN A 86 -9.87 -10.95 14.40
C ASN A 86 -10.24 -10.67 12.92
N ARG A 87 -10.06 -11.68 12.05
CA ARG A 87 -10.29 -11.54 10.59
C ARG A 87 -11.67 -10.95 10.25
N ALA A 88 -12.73 -11.46 10.85
CA ALA A 88 -14.09 -10.97 10.61
C ALA A 88 -14.28 -9.51 11.04
N ALA A 89 -13.67 -9.11 12.16
CA ALA A 89 -13.68 -7.72 12.61
C ALA A 89 -12.87 -6.81 11.68
N ARG A 90 -11.73 -7.27 11.14
CA ARG A 90 -10.96 -6.53 10.12
C ARG A 90 -11.78 -6.32 8.85
N GLU A 91 -12.44 -7.35 8.35
CA GLU A 91 -13.29 -7.28 7.16
C GLU A 91 -14.46 -6.29 7.36
N ARG A 92 -15.16 -6.35 8.50
CA ARG A 92 -16.19 -5.37 8.83
C ARG A 92 -15.63 -3.96 8.97
N ASN A 93 -14.44 -3.83 9.53
CA ASN A 93 -13.78 -2.55 9.71
C ASN A 93 -13.38 -1.92 8.37
N LEU A 94 -12.95 -2.72 7.40
CA LEU A 94 -12.56 -2.26 6.06
C LEU A 94 -13.73 -2.09 5.09
N ARG A 95 -14.86 -2.76 5.32
CA ARG A 95 -16.06 -2.65 4.47
C ARG A 95 -16.51 -1.19 4.36
N GLY A 96 -16.63 -0.73 3.12
CA GLY A 96 -17.00 0.66 2.78
C GLY A 96 -16.00 1.73 3.24
N ALA A 97 -14.81 1.35 3.70
CA ALA A 97 -13.81 2.32 4.17
C ALA A 97 -12.85 2.77 3.06
N ILE A 98 -12.72 1.98 2.00
CA ILE A 98 -11.80 2.21 0.88
C ILE A 98 -12.59 2.17 -0.43
N GLU A 99 -12.33 3.13 -1.30
CA GLU A 99 -12.98 3.25 -2.61
C GLU A 99 -11.95 3.61 -3.69
N ILE A 100 -12.26 3.23 -4.94
CA ILE A 100 -11.54 3.72 -6.12
C ILE A 100 -11.96 5.17 -6.37
N ARG A 101 -11.00 6.05 -6.65
CA ARG A 101 -11.31 7.43 -7.06
C ARG A 101 -12.02 7.42 -8.41
N GLN A 102 -13.12 8.16 -8.54
CA GLN A 102 -13.90 8.24 -9.78
C GLN A 102 -13.04 8.51 -11.02
N ARG A 103 -12.11 9.47 -10.94
CA ARG A 103 -11.18 9.83 -12.02
C ARG A 103 -10.17 8.74 -12.43
N ARG A 104 -10.03 7.69 -11.62
CA ARG A 104 -9.12 6.55 -11.85
C ARG A 104 -9.88 5.25 -12.17
N LYS A 105 -11.21 5.28 -12.27
CA LYS A 105 -11.99 4.07 -12.58
C LYS A 105 -11.57 3.43 -13.89
N SER A 106 -11.42 4.21 -14.96
CA SER A 106 -10.95 3.72 -16.26
C SER A 106 -9.55 3.13 -16.22
N LEU A 107 -8.65 3.71 -15.41
CA LEU A 107 -7.30 3.18 -15.20
C LEU A 107 -7.32 1.81 -14.52
N VAL A 108 -8.27 1.57 -13.62
CA VAL A 108 -8.34 0.38 -12.77
C VAL A 108 -9.17 -0.75 -13.39
N GLN A 109 -10.19 -0.40 -14.17
CA GLN A 109 -11.14 -1.36 -14.73
C GLN A 109 -10.44 -2.35 -15.68
N GLY A 110 -10.65 -3.65 -15.44
CA GLY A 110 -10.10 -4.73 -16.28
C GLY A 110 -8.59 -4.93 -16.16
N ARG A 111 -7.91 -4.23 -15.25
CA ARG A 111 -6.46 -4.39 -15.03
C ARG A 111 -6.17 -5.44 -13.97
N ASN A 112 -5.05 -6.13 -14.12
CA ASN A 112 -4.41 -6.85 -13.02
C ASN A 112 -3.79 -5.84 -12.05
N ILE A 113 -4.08 -5.97 -10.76
CA ILE A 113 -3.69 -4.99 -9.73
C ILE A 113 -2.87 -5.66 -8.65
N LEU A 114 -1.68 -5.11 -8.38
CA LEU A 114 -0.85 -5.51 -7.26
C LEU A 114 -0.99 -4.50 -6.12
N LEU A 115 -1.61 -4.92 -5.03
CA LEU A 115 -1.76 -4.10 -3.83
C LEU A 115 -0.50 -4.15 -2.96
N VAL A 116 -0.01 -3.00 -2.53
CA VAL A 116 1.16 -2.86 -1.65
C VAL A 116 0.72 -2.28 -0.30
N ASP A 117 1.04 -2.95 0.81
CA ASP A 117 0.74 -2.48 2.17
C ASP A 117 1.97 -2.56 3.09
N ASP A 118 2.07 -1.65 4.07
CA ASP A 118 3.24 -1.48 4.95
C ASP A 118 3.11 -2.20 6.29
N VAL A 119 1.95 -2.79 6.58
CA VAL A 119 1.68 -3.41 7.89
C VAL A 119 0.84 -4.69 7.73
N LEU A 120 1.49 -5.84 7.89
CA LEU A 120 0.84 -7.06 8.37
C LEU A 120 0.80 -7.00 9.90
N THR A 121 -0.39 -6.98 10.50
CA THR A 121 -0.62 -7.25 11.93
C THR A 121 -1.72 -8.28 12.08
#